data_AF-A0A852VSA8-F1
#
_entry.id   AF-A0A852VSA8-F1
#
_cell.length_a   1.000
_cell.length_b   1.000
_cell.length_c   1.000
_cell.angle_alpha   90.00
_cell.angle_beta   90.00
_cell.angle_gamma   90.00
#
_symmetry.space_group_name_H-M   'P 1'
#
loop_
_entity.id
_entity.type
_entity.pdbx_description
1 polymer ?
#
loop_
_entity_poly.entity_id
_entity_poly.type
_entity_poly.pdbx_seq_one_letter_code
_entity_poly.pdbx_strand_id
1 'polypeptide(L)'
;MRISTRVIAILASAMLIVPTASIAAGSPAHAAAKKVSASVLLAQLPVAAERHRSTYARTKFTHWTDADRDRCNTRAEVLMAESRKKATRTRPCTVRTGSWTSRYDNRRFSRASDLDIDHVVALKEAWESGASSWSAARRQGFANDLGYGPSLIAVSASTNRSKSDRDPAQWMPRSSRCWYAGHWVAVKWRWGLKVDRSEKAALKRALSTCSSRTRMVVKPSKGKSAVVARPQPSRGNDPRFGTCSEAISAGYGPYRRGSVEYGWYRDGDKDGIACER
;
A
#
# COMPACT_ATOMS: atom_id res chain seq x y z
N MET A 1 -45.96 -46.01 -75.96
CA MET A 1 -46.35 -44.59 -75.83
C MET A 1 -46.06 -44.14 -74.40
N ARG A 2 -45.35 -43.01 -74.26
CA ARG A 2 -45.02 -42.23 -73.05
C ARG A 2 -43.75 -42.59 -72.25
N ILE A 3 -42.72 -41.85 -72.62
CA ILE A 3 -41.47 -41.51 -71.93
C ILE A 3 -41.80 -40.82 -70.59
N SER A 4 -41.02 -41.08 -69.53
CA SER A 4 -40.90 -40.15 -68.40
C SER A 4 -39.55 -40.29 -67.72
N THR A 5 -38.61 -39.50 -68.23
CA THR A 5 -37.31 -39.16 -67.63
C THR A 5 -37.55 -38.35 -66.35
N ARG A 6 -37.02 -38.77 -65.20
CA ARG A 6 -36.99 -37.95 -63.98
C ARG A 6 -35.59 -37.39 -63.78
N VAL A 7 -35.47 -36.08 -63.98
CA VAL A 7 -34.27 -35.27 -63.70
C VAL A 7 -34.19 -35.02 -62.19
N ILE A 8 -33.07 -35.37 -61.58
CA ILE A 8 -32.76 -35.05 -60.18
C ILE A 8 -32.11 -33.66 -60.14
N ALA A 9 -32.80 -32.68 -59.57
CA ALA A 9 -32.25 -31.34 -59.33
C ALA A 9 -31.48 -31.33 -58.00
N ILE A 10 -30.16 -31.10 -58.06
CA ILE A 10 -29.30 -30.91 -56.89
C ILE A 10 -29.26 -29.39 -56.58
N LEU A 11 -29.88 -28.98 -55.47
CA LEU A 11 -29.80 -27.62 -54.94
C LEU A 11 -28.47 -27.45 -54.18
N ALA A 12 -27.49 -26.81 -54.83
CA ALA A 12 -26.25 -26.40 -54.17
C ALA A 12 -26.50 -25.13 -53.33
N SER A 13 -26.55 -25.28 -52.01
CA SER A 13 -26.63 -24.14 -51.07
C SER A 13 -25.24 -23.52 -50.90
N ALA A 14 -25.03 -22.32 -51.43
CA ALA A 14 -23.80 -21.55 -51.24
C ALA A 14 -23.82 -20.90 -49.85
N MET A 15 -22.98 -21.41 -48.94
CA MET A 15 -22.81 -20.89 -47.58
C MET A 15 -21.85 -19.70 -47.62
N LEU A 16 -22.37 -18.47 -47.46
CA LEU A 16 -21.54 -17.27 -47.31
C LEU A 16 -20.86 -17.27 -45.93
N ILE A 17 -19.54 -17.41 -45.92
CA ILE A 17 -18.71 -17.28 -44.72
C ILE A 17 -18.39 -15.80 -44.53
N VAL A 18 -19.01 -15.17 -43.52
CA VAL A 18 -18.69 -13.79 -43.10
C VAL A 18 -17.50 -13.85 -42.13
N PRO A 19 -16.35 -13.23 -42.44
CA PRO A 19 -15.21 -13.24 -41.53
C PRO A 19 -15.50 -12.33 -40.33
N THR A 20 -15.65 -12.92 -39.15
CA THR A 20 -15.72 -12.20 -37.88
C THR A 20 -14.33 -11.69 -37.51
N ALA A 21 -14.08 -10.40 -37.75
CA ALA A 21 -12.90 -9.72 -37.25
C ALA A 21 -12.94 -9.72 -35.71
N SER A 22 -12.15 -10.61 -35.10
CA SER A 22 -11.94 -10.63 -33.66
C SER A 22 -11.10 -9.41 -33.26
N ILE A 23 -11.74 -8.40 -32.68
CA ILE A 23 -11.03 -7.31 -32.01
C ILE A 23 -10.44 -7.88 -30.73
N ALA A 24 -9.16 -8.26 -30.78
CA ALA A 24 -8.40 -8.60 -29.58
C ALA A 24 -8.30 -7.35 -28.71
N ALA A 25 -9.12 -7.27 -27.66
CA ALA A 25 -8.97 -6.29 -26.60
C ALA A 25 -7.63 -6.54 -25.91
N GLY A 26 -6.60 -5.77 -26.29
CA GLY A 26 -5.31 -5.77 -25.63
C GLY A 26 -5.50 -5.49 -24.15
N SER A 27 -5.15 -6.45 -23.29
CA SER A 27 -5.08 -6.22 -21.86
C SER A 27 -4.18 -5.01 -21.59
N PRO A 28 -4.53 -4.08 -20.67
CA PRO A 28 -3.69 -2.95 -20.36
C PRO A 28 -2.33 -3.47 -19.91
N ALA A 29 -1.29 -3.17 -20.70
CA ALA A 29 0.09 -3.42 -20.34
C ALA A 29 0.35 -2.73 -19.00
N HIS A 30 0.56 -3.51 -17.94
CA HIS A 30 1.03 -2.99 -16.67
C HIS A 30 2.40 -2.36 -16.95
N ALA A 31 2.46 -1.02 -16.99
CA ALA A 31 3.70 -0.29 -17.16
C ALA A 31 4.73 -0.84 -16.16
N ALA A 32 5.83 -1.40 -16.66
CA ALA A 32 6.83 -2.04 -15.81
C ALA A 32 7.30 -1.04 -14.74
N ALA A 33 7.21 -1.42 -13.47
CA ALA A 33 7.51 -0.53 -12.36
C ALA A 33 8.98 -0.05 -12.43
N LYS A 34 9.18 1.26 -12.55
CA LYS A 34 10.51 1.86 -12.73
C LYS A 34 11.42 1.55 -11.54
N LYS A 35 12.58 0.94 -11.82
CA LYS A 35 13.63 0.71 -10.81
C LYS A 35 14.54 1.94 -10.68
N VAL A 36 15.03 2.19 -9.48
CA VAL A 36 15.97 3.27 -9.14
C VAL A 36 17.02 2.77 -8.15
N SER A 37 18.21 3.35 -8.18
CA SER A 37 19.25 3.07 -7.18
C SER A 37 18.83 3.60 -5.80
N ALA A 38 18.92 2.76 -4.78
CA ALA A 38 18.67 3.18 -3.40
C ALA A 38 19.59 4.33 -2.96
N SER A 39 20.83 4.38 -3.44
CA SER A 39 21.75 5.49 -3.13
C SER A 39 21.24 6.84 -3.66
N VAL A 40 20.53 6.85 -4.79
CA VAL A 40 19.90 8.06 -5.35
C VAL A 40 18.75 8.51 -4.46
N LEU A 41 17.92 7.59 -3.97
CA LEU A 41 16.85 7.92 -3.03
C LEU A 41 17.42 8.39 -1.68
N LEU A 42 18.49 7.77 -1.19
CA LEU A 42 19.16 8.13 0.07
C LEU A 42 19.75 9.54 0.03
N ALA A 43 20.27 9.97 -1.13
CA ALA A 43 20.77 11.33 -1.31
C ALA A 43 19.64 12.37 -1.12
N GLN A 44 18.40 12.03 -1.47
CA GLN A 44 17.22 12.90 -1.37
C GLN A 44 16.60 12.93 0.04
N LEU A 45 16.99 12.03 0.95
CA LEU A 45 16.45 12.03 2.32
C LEU A 45 17.06 13.18 3.14
N PRO A 46 16.23 14.07 3.73
CA PRO A 46 16.70 15.11 4.62
C PRO A 46 17.40 14.50 5.83
N VAL A 47 18.49 15.13 6.26
CA VAL A 47 19.25 14.70 7.44
C VAL A 47 18.82 15.51 8.64
N ALA A 48 18.34 14.85 9.69
CA ALA A 48 18.01 15.48 10.97
C ALA A 48 18.16 14.49 12.12
N ALA A 49 18.49 14.98 13.31
CA ALA A 49 18.46 14.14 14.49
C ALA A 49 17.04 13.64 14.79
N GLU A 50 16.94 12.41 15.26
CA GLU A 50 15.72 11.84 15.84
C GLU A 50 15.23 12.69 17.02
N ARG A 51 13.91 12.90 17.11
CA ARG A 51 13.26 13.70 18.16
C ARG A 51 11.94 13.08 18.60
N HIS A 52 11.38 13.57 19.71
CA HIS A 52 10.06 13.16 20.20
C HIS A 52 9.95 11.71 20.69
N ARG A 53 11.09 11.08 21.03
CA ARG A 53 11.15 9.72 21.60
C ARG A 53 10.18 9.50 22.76
N SER A 54 10.16 10.46 23.69
CA SER A 54 9.37 10.40 24.93
C SER A 54 7.86 10.53 24.72
N THR A 55 7.42 11.06 23.57
CA THR A 55 5.99 11.25 23.28
C THR A 55 5.42 10.20 22.33
N TYR A 56 6.24 9.23 21.95
CA TYR A 56 5.79 8.09 21.17
C TYR A 56 4.82 7.24 21.99
N ALA A 57 3.69 6.89 21.36
CA ALA A 57 2.81 5.84 21.84
C ALA A 57 2.37 5.00 20.64
N ARG A 58 2.48 3.67 20.75
CA ARG A 58 2.13 2.75 19.66
C ARG A 58 0.68 2.91 19.21
N THR A 59 -0.21 3.22 20.15
CA THR A 59 -1.65 3.48 19.92
C THR A 59 -1.91 4.66 18.98
N LYS A 60 -0.95 5.56 18.74
CA LYS A 60 -1.07 6.65 17.77
C LYS A 60 -1.04 6.16 16.32
N PHE A 61 -0.67 4.92 16.07
CA PHE A 61 -0.68 4.26 14.77
C PHE A 61 -1.76 3.19 14.76
N THR A 62 -2.96 3.52 14.26
CA THR A 62 -4.01 2.52 14.02
C THR A 62 -3.52 1.51 13.00
N HIS A 63 -3.43 0.24 13.36
CA HIS A 63 -3.00 -0.82 12.45
C HIS A 63 -3.75 -2.13 12.64
N TRP A 64 -3.63 -2.93 11.59
CA TRP A 64 -4.44 -4.09 11.24
C TRP A 64 -5.87 -3.67 10.88
N THR A 65 -5.96 -2.71 9.96
CA THR A 65 -7.23 -2.33 9.35
C THR A 65 -7.58 -3.28 8.21
N ASP A 66 -8.87 -3.50 8.02
CA ASP A 66 -9.46 -4.12 6.83
C ASP A 66 -9.88 -2.97 5.89
N ALA A 67 -9.02 -2.65 4.93
CA ALA A 67 -9.15 -1.44 4.11
C ALA A 67 -10.13 -1.61 2.94
N ASP A 68 -10.20 -2.81 2.37
CA ASP A 68 -11.07 -3.19 1.25
C ASP A 68 -12.35 -3.90 1.71
N ARG A 69 -12.51 -4.13 3.02
CA ARG A 69 -13.70 -4.71 3.65
C ARG A 69 -13.94 -6.16 3.25
N ASP A 70 -12.87 -6.89 2.98
CA ASP A 70 -12.92 -8.31 2.62
C ASP A 70 -12.84 -9.24 3.85
N ARG A 71 -12.81 -8.65 5.06
CA ARG A 71 -12.65 -9.27 6.39
C ARG A 71 -11.22 -9.66 6.74
N CYS A 72 -10.25 -9.40 5.87
CA CYS A 72 -8.83 -9.58 6.12
C CYS A 72 -8.19 -8.25 6.47
N ASN A 73 -7.66 -8.19 7.68
CA ASN A 73 -6.85 -7.05 8.05
C ASN A 73 -5.48 -7.10 7.34
N THR A 74 -4.78 -5.97 7.36
CA THR A 74 -3.44 -5.85 6.75
C THR A 74 -2.46 -6.95 7.21
N ARG A 75 -2.54 -7.45 8.45
CA ARG A 75 -1.69 -8.58 8.87
C ARG A 75 -1.99 -9.84 8.05
N ALA A 76 -3.27 -10.18 7.90
CA ALA A 76 -3.69 -11.31 7.09
C ALA A 76 -3.26 -11.12 5.63
N GLU A 77 -3.42 -9.91 5.08
CA GLU A 77 -2.98 -9.59 3.71
C GLU A 77 -1.50 -9.87 3.48
N VAL A 78 -0.63 -9.39 4.36
CA VAL A 78 0.83 -9.62 4.24
C VAL A 78 1.15 -11.11 4.35
N LEU A 79 0.54 -11.82 5.30
CA LEU A 79 0.76 -13.26 5.47
C LEU A 79 0.32 -14.06 4.24
N MET A 80 -0.83 -13.73 3.66
CA MET A 80 -1.31 -14.40 2.43
C MET A 80 -0.42 -14.08 1.24
N ALA A 81 -0.03 -12.80 1.06
CA ALA A 81 0.79 -12.34 -0.06
C ALA A 81 2.21 -12.91 -0.05
N GLU A 82 2.84 -13.04 1.12
CA GLU A 82 4.23 -13.51 1.23
C GLU A 82 4.36 -15.03 1.34
N SER A 83 3.24 -15.76 1.49
CA SER A 83 3.28 -17.21 1.52
C SER A 83 3.59 -17.77 0.12
N ARG A 84 4.64 -18.59 0.03
CA ARG A 84 5.06 -19.26 -1.23
C ARG A 84 4.09 -20.35 -1.69
N LYS A 85 3.23 -20.81 -0.79
CA LYS A 85 2.13 -21.75 -1.06
C LYS A 85 0.83 -21.11 -0.60
N LYS A 86 -0.31 -21.53 -1.14
CA LYS A 86 -1.61 -21.04 -0.71
C LYS A 86 -1.75 -21.15 0.82
N ALA A 87 -1.94 -20.02 1.49
CA ALA A 87 -2.12 -20.00 2.93
C ALA A 87 -3.52 -20.49 3.31
N THR A 88 -3.64 -21.15 4.46
CA THR A 88 -4.94 -21.52 5.05
C THR A 88 -5.44 -20.40 5.95
N ARG A 89 -6.75 -20.18 5.98
CA ARG A 89 -7.38 -19.17 6.83
C ARG A 89 -8.73 -19.65 7.38
N THR A 90 -9.06 -19.22 8.58
CA THR A 90 -10.41 -19.37 9.16
C THR A 90 -11.20 -18.07 8.98
N ARG A 91 -12.55 -18.13 9.05
CA ARG A 91 -13.36 -16.91 9.17
C ARG A 91 -13.14 -16.24 10.55
N PRO A 92 -13.12 -14.90 10.67
CA PRO A 92 -13.36 -13.91 9.61
C PRO A 92 -12.19 -13.74 8.62
N CYS A 93 -10.92 -13.84 9.02
CA CYS A 93 -9.77 -14.03 8.13
C CYS A 93 -8.48 -14.25 8.95
N THR A 94 -8.43 -15.33 9.74
CA THR A 94 -7.24 -15.66 10.53
C THR A 94 -6.39 -16.64 9.76
N VAL A 95 -5.25 -16.18 9.22
CA VAL A 95 -4.27 -17.05 8.56
C VAL A 95 -3.66 -18.01 9.58
N ARG A 96 -3.63 -19.30 9.28
CA ARG A 96 -3.14 -20.36 10.19
C ARG A 96 -1.83 -20.96 9.72
N THR A 97 -1.82 -21.47 8.49
CA THR A 97 -0.65 -22.14 7.91
C THR A 97 -0.35 -21.64 6.51
N GLY A 98 0.87 -21.88 6.06
CA GLY A 98 1.38 -21.42 4.77
C GLY A 98 2.84 -21.86 4.61
N SER A 99 3.60 -21.15 3.79
CA SER A 99 5.02 -21.44 3.57
C SER A 99 5.80 -20.14 3.41
N TRP A 100 6.42 -19.69 4.50
CA TRP A 100 7.19 -18.45 4.53
C TRP A 100 8.69 -18.70 4.66
N THR A 101 9.47 -17.71 4.26
CA THR A 101 10.91 -17.66 4.54
C THR A 101 11.21 -16.26 5.04
N SER A 102 11.58 -16.13 6.30
CA SER A 102 11.91 -14.82 6.86
C SER A 102 13.16 -14.28 6.18
N ARG A 103 13.06 -13.06 5.65
CA ARG A 103 14.21 -12.40 4.99
C ARG A 103 15.34 -12.04 5.96
N TYR A 104 15.07 -11.97 7.26
CA TYR A 104 16.04 -11.48 8.24
C TYR A 104 17.03 -12.55 8.70
N ASP A 105 16.60 -13.81 8.72
CA ASP A 105 17.42 -14.95 9.16
C ASP A 105 17.37 -16.16 8.21
N ASN A 106 16.69 -16.06 7.06
CA ASN A 106 16.47 -17.13 6.09
C ASN A 106 15.78 -18.39 6.65
N ARG A 107 15.16 -18.33 7.83
CA ARG A 107 14.45 -19.46 8.42
C ARG A 107 13.09 -19.64 7.74
N ARG A 108 12.69 -20.91 7.59
CA ARG A 108 11.39 -21.30 7.01
C ARG A 108 10.37 -21.52 8.10
N PHE A 109 9.12 -21.13 7.80
CA PHE A 109 7.99 -21.26 8.73
C PHE A 109 6.76 -21.77 7.99
N SER A 110 5.97 -22.58 8.69
CA SER A 110 4.70 -23.11 8.18
C SER A 110 3.48 -22.67 8.99
N ARG A 111 3.68 -22.09 10.18
CA ARG A 111 2.60 -21.55 11.03
C ARG A 111 2.70 -20.03 11.08
N ALA A 112 1.58 -19.37 10.89
CA ALA A 112 1.48 -17.91 10.94
C ALA A 112 1.73 -17.33 12.35
N SER A 113 1.58 -18.14 13.40
CA SER A 113 1.86 -17.76 14.80
C SER A 113 3.34 -17.56 15.09
N ASP A 114 4.22 -18.16 14.30
CA ASP A 114 5.67 -18.09 14.49
C ASP A 114 6.28 -16.83 13.81
N LEU A 115 5.43 -16.07 13.12
CA LEU A 115 5.80 -14.90 12.34
C LEU A 115 5.18 -13.63 12.93
N ASP A 116 5.95 -12.55 12.88
CA ASP A 116 5.45 -11.19 13.02
C ASP A 116 5.41 -10.50 11.66
N ILE A 117 4.50 -9.53 11.53
CA ILE A 117 4.57 -8.56 10.43
C ILE A 117 5.38 -7.37 10.94
N ASP A 118 6.59 -7.22 10.40
CA ASP A 118 7.45 -6.10 10.70
C ASP A 118 7.16 -4.93 9.77
N HIS A 119 7.14 -3.73 10.34
CA HIS A 119 7.30 -2.49 9.59
C HIS A 119 8.79 -2.33 9.32
N VAL A 120 9.22 -2.48 8.06
CA VAL A 120 10.66 -2.44 7.73
C VAL A 120 11.31 -1.19 8.32
N VAL A 121 10.64 -0.03 8.22
CA VAL A 121 10.89 1.12 9.09
C VAL A 121 9.92 1.07 10.28
N ALA A 122 10.43 0.86 11.49
CA ALA A 122 9.59 0.64 12.68
C ALA A 122 8.68 1.85 12.97
N LEU A 123 7.52 1.63 13.60
CA LEU A 123 6.56 2.70 13.90
C LEU A 123 7.14 3.82 14.77
N LYS A 124 7.97 3.46 15.76
CA LYS A 124 8.64 4.45 16.62
C LYS A 124 9.74 5.19 15.88
N GLU A 125 10.52 4.49 15.08
CA GLU A 125 11.51 5.14 14.22
C GLU A 125 10.84 6.11 13.23
N ALA A 126 9.71 5.73 12.62
CA ALA A 126 8.94 6.65 11.79
C ALA A 126 8.48 7.89 12.58
N TRP A 127 8.05 7.72 13.83
CA TRP A 127 7.69 8.82 14.73
C TRP A 127 8.86 9.79 14.93
N GLU A 128 10.03 9.26 15.27
CA GLU A 128 11.24 10.05 15.53
C GLU A 128 11.82 10.71 14.27
N SER A 129 11.57 10.10 13.12
CA SER A 129 11.95 10.58 11.79
C SER A 129 10.95 11.56 11.16
N GLY A 130 9.84 11.90 11.84
CA GLY A 130 8.92 12.96 11.42
C GLY A 130 7.43 12.62 11.43
N ALA A 131 7.04 11.36 11.71
CA ALA A 131 5.62 11.00 11.79
C ALA A 131 4.91 11.55 13.03
N SER A 132 5.66 12.11 14.00
CA SER A 132 5.10 12.82 15.15
C SER A 132 4.21 14.01 14.77
N SER A 133 4.51 14.68 13.66
CA SER A 133 3.74 15.83 13.16
C SER A 133 2.62 15.44 12.19
N TRP A 134 2.47 14.15 11.87
CA TRP A 134 1.46 13.71 10.92
C TRP A 134 0.05 13.72 11.54
N SER A 135 -0.97 13.79 10.68
CA SER A 135 -2.33 13.46 11.08
C SER A 135 -2.46 11.98 11.44
N ALA A 136 -3.49 11.62 12.22
CA ALA A 136 -3.78 10.23 12.56
C ALA A 136 -4.02 9.38 11.30
N ALA A 137 -4.74 9.91 10.31
CA ALA A 137 -5.01 9.23 9.04
C ALA A 137 -3.72 8.93 8.24
N ARG A 138 -2.73 9.83 8.27
CA ARG A 138 -1.43 9.58 7.62
C ARG A 138 -0.61 8.52 8.37
N ARG A 139 -0.64 8.52 9.70
CA ARG A 139 -0.01 7.46 10.52
C ARG A 139 -0.66 6.10 10.27
N GLN A 140 -1.99 6.04 10.18
CA GLN A 140 -2.71 4.82 9.80
C GLN A 140 -2.32 4.35 8.39
N GLY A 141 -2.23 5.28 7.42
CA GLY A 141 -1.76 4.94 6.07
C GLY A 141 -0.36 4.32 6.06
N PHE A 142 0.58 4.88 6.83
CA PHE A 142 1.92 4.30 6.98
C PHE A 142 1.88 2.91 7.65
N ALA A 143 1.11 2.77 8.72
CA ALA A 143 1.06 1.54 9.49
C ALA A 143 0.38 0.38 8.76
N ASN A 144 -0.37 0.66 7.69
CA ASN A 144 -1.07 -0.33 6.86
C ASN A 144 -0.65 -0.25 5.37
N ASP A 145 0.57 0.19 5.08
CA ASP A 145 1.04 0.44 3.71
C ASP A 145 1.27 -0.86 2.92
N LEU A 146 0.25 -1.32 2.19
CA LEU A 146 0.34 -2.41 1.22
C LEU A 146 0.73 -1.93 -0.19
N GLY A 147 0.77 -0.61 -0.43
CA GLY A 147 1.10 -0.02 -1.74
C GLY A 147 2.58 -0.12 -2.11
N TYR A 148 3.42 -0.53 -1.17
CA TYR A 148 4.80 -0.92 -1.42
C TYR A 148 5.08 -2.17 -0.58
N GLY A 149 5.11 -3.35 -1.20
CA GLY A 149 5.25 -4.63 -0.50
C GLY A 149 6.34 -4.65 0.60
N PRO A 150 7.56 -4.12 0.36
CA PRO A 150 8.60 -4.05 1.38
C PRO A 150 8.33 -3.12 2.57
N SER A 151 7.21 -2.39 2.63
CA SER A 151 6.82 -1.62 3.82
C SER A 151 6.45 -2.53 4.99
N LEU A 152 5.82 -3.68 4.70
CA LEU A 152 5.37 -4.67 5.67
C LEU A 152 5.77 -6.07 5.23
N ILE A 153 6.50 -6.80 6.07
CA ILE A 153 6.99 -8.15 5.71
C ILE A 153 6.78 -9.16 6.84
N ALA A 154 6.55 -10.42 6.50
CA ALA A 154 6.50 -11.53 7.43
C ALA A 154 7.90 -12.00 7.79
N VAL A 155 8.27 -11.89 9.06
CA VAL A 155 9.59 -12.26 9.59
C VAL A 155 9.46 -13.10 10.85
N SER A 156 10.53 -13.79 11.24
CA SER A 156 10.53 -14.55 12.49
C SER A 156 10.28 -13.62 13.67
N ALA A 157 9.41 -14.02 14.60
CA ALA A 157 9.10 -13.20 15.78
C ALA A 157 10.37 -12.84 16.57
N SER A 158 11.36 -13.74 16.63
CA SER A 158 12.65 -13.49 17.30
C SER A 158 13.47 -12.38 16.64
N THR A 159 13.56 -12.35 15.31
CA THR A 159 14.34 -11.31 14.62
C THR A 159 13.65 -9.95 14.67
N ASN A 160 12.32 -9.94 14.56
CA ASN A 160 11.53 -8.72 14.74
C ASN A 160 11.72 -8.10 16.14
N ARG A 161 11.66 -8.92 17.19
CA ARG A 161 11.92 -8.47 18.57
C ARG A 161 13.37 -8.04 18.80
N SER A 162 14.32 -8.71 18.15
CA SER A 162 15.73 -8.29 18.15
C SER A 162 15.94 -6.95 17.42
N LYS A 163 15.19 -6.67 16.35
CA LYS A 163 15.19 -5.36 15.69
C LYS A 163 14.58 -4.28 16.60
N SER A 164 13.41 -4.54 17.19
CA SER A 164 12.66 -3.55 17.96
C SER A 164 12.36 -2.30 17.11
N ASP A 165 12.72 -1.13 17.62
CA ASP A 165 12.62 0.21 17.04
C ASP A 165 13.96 0.70 16.48
N ARG A 166 14.99 -0.16 16.43
CA ARG A 166 16.35 0.21 16.03
C ARG A 166 16.45 0.53 14.54
N ASP A 167 17.23 1.56 14.25
CA ASP A 167 17.59 1.98 12.90
C ASP A 167 18.75 1.12 12.32
N PRO A 168 19.08 1.28 11.03
CA PRO A 168 20.23 0.64 10.39
C PRO A 168 21.60 0.87 11.04
N ALA A 169 21.79 1.93 11.84
CA ALA A 169 23.04 2.13 12.57
C ALA A 169 23.15 1.19 13.78
N GLN A 170 22.02 0.87 14.41
CA GLN A 170 21.94 0.04 15.61
C GLN A 170 21.62 -1.43 15.32
N TRP A 171 20.90 -1.71 14.23
CA TRP A 171 20.48 -3.06 13.87
C TRP A 171 20.39 -3.26 12.36
N MET A 172 20.88 -4.41 11.90
CA MET A 172 20.73 -4.88 10.53
C MET A 172 20.49 -6.38 10.54
N PRO A 173 19.70 -6.93 9.60
CA PRO A 173 19.49 -8.37 9.56
C PRO A 173 20.78 -9.10 9.22
N ARG A 174 20.90 -10.35 9.73
CA ARG A 174 22.03 -11.23 9.42
C ARG A 174 22.02 -11.62 7.95
N SER A 175 20.83 -11.89 7.42
CA SER A 175 20.60 -12.17 6.01
C SER A 175 20.09 -10.93 5.28
N SER A 176 20.28 -10.86 3.96
CA SER A 176 19.63 -9.86 3.10
C SER A 176 19.91 -8.38 3.45
N ARG A 177 21.10 -8.04 3.98
CA ARG A 177 21.51 -6.66 4.32
C ARG A 177 21.28 -5.64 3.19
N CYS A 178 21.60 -6.01 1.95
CA CYS A 178 21.41 -5.14 0.78
C CYS A 178 19.94 -4.85 0.49
N TRP A 179 19.11 -5.89 0.55
CA TRP A 179 17.67 -5.76 0.38
C TRP A 179 17.11 -4.83 1.47
N TYR A 180 17.48 -5.07 2.74
CA TYR A 180 17.01 -4.26 3.86
C TYR A 180 17.43 -2.79 3.72
N ALA A 181 18.71 -2.51 3.47
CA ALA A 181 19.18 -1.12 3.31
C ALA A 181 18.49 -0.41 2.14
N GLY A 182 18.29 -1.11 1.01
CA GLY A 182 17.60 -0.53 -0.14
C GLY A 182 16.13 -0.20 0.14
N HIS A 183 15.41 -1.15 0.74
CA HIS A 183 13.98 -0.98 1.00
C HIS A 183 13.69 -0.07 2.19
N TRP A 184 14.55 -0.04 3.20
CA TRP A 184 14.51 0.95 4.27
C TRP A 184 14.55 2.38 3.70
N VAL A 185 15.51 2.67 2.81
CA VAL A 185 15.60 3.96 2.12
C VAL A 185 14.35 4.24 1.28
N ALA A 186 13.85 3.24 0.56
CA ALA A 186 12.66 3.40 -0.27
C ALA A 186 11.41 3.72 0.56
N VAL A 187 11.22 3.07 1.70
CA VAL A 187 10.10 3.34 2.63
C VAL A 187 10.23 4.75 3.21
N LYS A 188 11.40 5.14 3.70
CA LYS A 188 11.62 6.52 4.18
C LYS A 188 11.35 7.56 3.09
N TRP A 189 11.82 7.31 1.86
CA TRP A 189 11.58 8.20 0.72
C TRP A 189 10.11 8.28 0.34
N ARG A 190 9.40 7.14 0.34
CA ARG A 190 7.96 7.05 0.04
C ARG A 190 7.18 7.95 0.98
N TRP A 191 7.47 7.87 2.27
CA TRP A 191 6.70 8.56 3.30
C TRP A 191 7.23 9.94 3.69
N GLY A 192 8.35 10.37 3.11
CA GLY A 192 8.97 11.67 3.39
C GLY A 192 9.56 11.73 4.79
N LEU A 193 10.06 10.61 5.30
CA LEU A 193 10.76 10.51 6.57
C LEU A 193 12.20 11.01 6.42
N LYS A 194 12.75 11.51 7.53
CA LYS A 194 14.14 11.94 7.62
C LYS A 194 15.04 10.77 7.97
N VAL A 195 16.34 10.96 7.80
CA VAL A 195 17.37 10.06 8.31
C VAL A 195 18.28 10.81 9.25
N ASP A 196 18.79 10.15 10.29
CA ASP A 196 19.84 10.76 11.10
C ASP A 196 21.23 10.57 10.45
N ARG A 197 22.26 11.19 11.04
CA ARG A 197 23.63 11.13 10.51
C ARG A 197 24.23 9.72 10.58
N SER A 198 24.04 9.04 11.71
CA SER A 198 24.55 7.70 11.97
C SER A 198 23.86 6.67 11.07
N GLU A 199 22.54 6.78 10.96
CA GLU A 199 21.70 5.99 10.08
C GLU A 199 22.12 6.15 8.62
N LYS A 200 22.24 7.40 8.13
CA LYS A 200 22.64 7.69 6.75
C LYS A 200 24.03 7.14 6.45
N ALA A 201 24.95 7.20 7.40
CA ALA A 201 26.28 6.62 7.25
C ALA A 201 26.23 5.08 7.19
N ALA A 202 25.43 4.43 8.04
CA ALA A 202 25.23 2.98 8.02
C ALA A 202 24.61 2.50 6.71
N LEU A 203 23.57 3.20 6.22
CA LEU A 203 22.93 2.93 4.94
C LEU A 203 23.90 3.11 3.76
N LYS A 204 24.70 4.19 3.75
CA LYS A 204 25.75 4.39 2.73
C LYS A 204 26.75 3.23 2.71
N ARG A 205 27.28 2.84 3.87
CA ARG A 205 28.21 1.70 3.99
C ARG A 205 27.56 0.42 3.50
N ALA A 206 26.37 0.09 3.98
CA ALA A 206 25.65 -1.12 3.57
C ALA A 206 25.41 -1.16 2.05
N LEU A 207 24.95 -0.05 1.44
CA LEU A 207 24.68 0.01 0.00
C LEU A 207 25.96 -0.02 -0.85
N SER A 208 27.10 0.45 -0.32
CA SER A 208 28.38 0.42 -1.02
C SER A 208 28.89 -1.00 -1.27
N THR A 209 28.61 -1.93 -0.35
CA THR A 209 28.98 -3.35 -0.48
C THR A 209 27.99 -4.16 -1.32
N CYS A 210 26.90 -3.55 -1.80
CA CYS A 210 25.88 -4.23 -2.59
C CYS A 210 26.21 -4.20 -4.08
N SER A 211 25.93 -5.30 -4.76
CA SER A 211 25.98 -5.38 -6.22
C SER A 211 24.99 -4.41 -6.86
N SER A 212 25.25 -4.00 -8.11
CA SER A 212 24.36 -3.13 -8.89
C SER A 212 22.92 -3.65 -8.89
N ARG A 213 22.72 -4.96 -9.06
CA ARG A 213 21.39 -5.60 -9.04
C ARG A 213 20.68 -5.44 -7.69
N THR A 214 21.39 -5.63 -6.59
CA THR A 214 20.80 -5.61 -5.24
C THR A 214 20.63 -4.20 -4.66
N ARG A 215 21.26 -3.20 -5.28
CA ARG A 215 21.09 -1.77 -4.96
C ARG A 215 19.85 -1.15 -5.61
N MET A 216 19.27 -1.81 -6.61
CA MET A 216 18.09 -1.32 -7.32
C MET A 216 16.81 -1.71 -6.59
N VAL A 217 15.95 -0.73 -6.31
CA VAL A 217 14.61 -0.93 -5.77
C VAL A 217 13.57 -0.46 -6.77
N VAL A 218 12.37 -1.06 -6.75
CA VAL A 218 11.22 -0.44 -7.39
C VAL A 218 10.99 0.91 -6.73
N LYS A 219 10.96 1.99 -7.51
CA LYS A 219 10.71 3.34 -6.98
C LYS A 219 9.26 3.37 -6.50
N PRO A 220 9.00 3.48 -5.18
CA PRO A 220 7.62 3.58 -4.72
C PRO A 220 7.02 4.89 -5.22
N SER A 221 5.69 4.92 -5.38
CA SER A 221 4.97 6.20 -5.41
C SER A 221 5.16 6.91 -4.07
N LYS A 222 4.95 8.23 -3.99
CA LYS A 222 4.86 8.87 -2.67
C LYS A 222 3.71 8.25 -1.91
N GLY A 223 3.94 7.98 -0.62
CA GLY A 223 2.92 7.48 0.29
C GLY A 223 1.84 8.54 0.29
N LYS A 224 0.72 8.23 -0.36
CA LYS A 224 -0.49 9.00 -0.11
C LYS A 224 -0.79 8.73 1.35
N SER A 225 -1.05 9.76 2.15
CA SER A 225 -1.86 9.52 3.34
C SER A 225 -3.06 8.69 2.86
N ALA A 226 -3.64 7.85 3.70
CA ALA A 226 -5.07 7.64 3.59
C ALA A 226 -5.76 9.00 3.89
N VAL A 227 -5.48 10.05 3.11
CA VAL A 227 -6.59 10.78 2.52
C VAL A 227 -7.28 9.65 1.79
N VAL A 228 -8.32 9.13 2.42
CA VAL A 228 -9.53 8.87 1.66
C VAL A 228 -9.60 10.09 0.76
N ALA A 229 -9.22 9.94 -0.51
CA ALA A 229 -9.84 10.77 -1.51
C ALA A 229 -11.31 10.44 -1.28
N ARG A 230 -11.95 11.23 -0.40
CA ARG A 230 -13.38 11.33 -0.47
C ARG A 230 -13.54 11.80 -1.91
N PRO A 231 -14.36 11.13 -2.72
CA PRO A 231 -14.71 11.71 -4.00
C PRO A 231 -15.02 13.17 -3.69
N GLN A 232 -14.28 14.11 -4.28
CA GLN A 232 -14.87 15.43 -4.40
C GLN A 232 -16.18 15.13 -5.11
N PRO A 233 -17.35 15.46 -4.53
CA PRO A 233 -18.53 15.51 -5.35
C PRO A 233 -18.17 16.53 -6.42
N SER A 234 -17.98 16.04 -7.64
CA SER A 234 -18.22 16.86 -8.81
C SER A 234 -19.57 17.53 -8.56
N ARG A 235 -19.56 18.87 -8.48
CA ARG A 235 -20.70 19.76 -8.70
C ARG A 235 -22.08 19.12 -8.43
N GLY A 236 -22.67 19.37 -7.26
CA GLY A 236 -24.11 19.20 -7.05
C GLY A 236 -24.58 17.76 -6.94
N ASN A 237 -24.53 17.15 -5.76
CA ASN A 237 -25.24 15.89 -5.45
C ASN A 237 -25.55 15.70 -3.94
N ASP A 238 -25.46 16.75 -3.11
CA ASP A 238 -26.03 16.68 -1.76
C ASP A 238 -27.57 16.68 -1.88
N PRO A 239 -28.29 15.67 -1.34
CA PRO A 239 -29.76 15.62 -1.28
C PRO A 239 -30.42 16.77 -0.49
N ARG A 240 -29.61 17.68 0.07
CA ARG A 240 -29.95 18.80 0.95
C ARG A 240 -30.50 18.31 2.29
N PHE A 241 -29.60 17.82 3.13
CA PHE A 241 -29.92 17.46 4.53
C PHE A 241 -30.37 18.67 5.34
N GLY A 242 -31.14 18.42 6.41
CA GLY A 242 -31.67 19.48 7.27
C GLY A 242 -30.59 20.15 8.12
N THR A 243 -29.52 19.42 8.46
CA THR A 243 -28.41 19.94 9.27
C THR A 243 -27.04 19.47 8.78
N CYS A 244 -25.99 20.21 9.16
CA CYS A 244 -24.60 19.78 8.94
C CYS A 244 -24.29 18.43 9.60
N SER A 245 -24.87 18.14 10.76
CA SER A 245 -24.64 16.87 11.45
C SER A 245 -25.14 15.67 10.63
N GLU A 246 -26.31 15.80 10.01
CA GLU A 246 -26.87 14.78 9.12
C GLU A 246 -26.03 14.61 7.87
N ALA A 247 -25.63 15.72 7.23
CA ALA A 247 -24.75 15.69 6.07
C ALA A 247 -23.42 14.99 6.40
N ILE A 248 -22.75 15.35 7.50
CA ILE A 248 -21.48 14.75 7.93
C ILE A 248 -21.65 13.26 8.25
N SER A 249 -22.76 12.86 8.88
CA SER A 249 -23.08 11.46 9.18
C SER A 249 -23.32 10.64 7.90
N ALA A 250 -23.91 11.25 6.88
CA ALA A 250 -24.12 10.65 5.56
C ALA A 250 -22.87 10.71 4.65
N GLY A 251 -21.75 11.28 5.13
CA GLY A 251 -20.49 11.36 4.39
C GLY A 251 -20.37 12.56 3.45
N TYR A 252 -21.21 13.57 3.63
CA TYR A 252 -21.24 14.86 2.94
C TYR A 252 -20.49 15.95 3.76
N GLY A 253 -20.15 17.09 3.14
CA GLY A 253 -19.30 18.13 3.76
C GLY A 253 -17.83 17.73 4.02
N PRO A 254 -16.87 18.63 4.25
CA PRO A 254 -17.05 20.07 4.35
C PRO A 254 -17.28 20.73 2.98
N TYR A 255 -18.05 21.82 2.99
CA TYR A 255 -18.35 22.66 1.83
C TYR A 255 -17.54 23.94 1.91
N ARG A 256 -16.97 24.39 0.79
CA ARG A 256 -16.17 25.62 0.76
C ARG A 256 -16.96 26.75 0.14
N ARG A 257 -16.72 27.98 0.62
CA ARG A 257 -17.30 29.20 0.07
C ARG A 257 -17.10 29.25 -1.45
N GLY A 258 -18.21 29.31 -2.18
CA GLY A 258 -18.25 29.25 -3.65
C GLY A 258 -18.84 27.96 -4.24
N SER A 259 -19.10 26.92 -3.43
CA SER A 259 -19.95 25.80 -3.88
C SER A 259 -21.44 26.12 -3.69
N VAL A 260 -22.30 25.49 -4.50
CA VAL A 260 -23.76 25.65 -4.39
C VAL A 260 -24.25 25.20 -3.01
N GLU A 261 -23.67 24.12 -2.50
CA GLU A 261 -24.03 23.47 -1.24
C GLU A 261 -23.55 24.28 -0.01
N TYR A 262 -22.52 25.11 -0.15
CA TYR A 262 -22.07 26.00 0.94
C TYR A 262 -23.18 26.96 1.36
N GLY A 263 -24.00 27.43 0.41
CA GLY A 263 -25.12 28.32 0.71
C GLY A 263 -26.28 27.68 1.47
N TRP A 264 -26.31 26.33 1.58
CA TRP A 264 -27.39 25.62 2.27
C TRP A 264 -27.16 25.46 3.76
N TYR A 265 -25.93 25.61 4.22
CA TYR A 265 -25.54 25.34 5.59
C TYR A 265 -24.84 26.54 6.23
N ARG A 266 -24.97 26.67 7.56
CA ARG A 266 -24.35 27.77 8.29
C ARG A 266 -22.86 27.49 8.52
N ASP A 267 -22.03 28.36 7.99
CA ASP A 267 -20.64 28.53 8.40
C ASP A 267 -20.62 29.25 9.77
N GLY A 268 -20.29 28.49 10.82
CA GLY A 268 -20.45 28.91 12.22
C GLY A 268 -19.34 29.83 12.71
N ASP A 269 -18.11 29.57 12.30
CA ASP A 269 -16.90 30.29 12.67
C ASP A 269 -16.42 31.27 11.58
N LYS A 270 -17.09 31.28 10.43
CA LYS A 270 -16.91 32.22 9.31
C LYS A 270 -15.57 32.07 8.59
N ASP A 271 -14.95 30.91 8.68
CA ASP A 271 -13.65 30.64 8.08
C ASP A 271 -13.72 30.37 6.55
N GLY A 272 -14.94 30.28 6.00
CA GLY A 272 -15.18 29.96 4.60
C GLY A 272 -15.44 28.48 4.34
N ILE A 273 -15.68 27.69 5.39
CA ILE A 273 -16.00 26.27 5.36
C ILE A 273 -17.30 26.02 6.13
N ALA A 274 -18.23 25.27 5.55
CA ALA A 274 -19.47 24.85 6.20
C ALA A 274 -19.48 23.33 6.38
N CYS A 275 -20.11 22.84 7.46
CA CYS A 275 -20.19 21.42 7.80
C CYS A 275 -18.82 20.73 7.90
N GLU A 276 -17.86 21.39 8.53
CA GLU A 276 -16.61 20.77 8.96
C GLU A 276 -16.75 20.08 10.33
N ARG A 277 -15.76 19.24 10.67
CA ARG A 277 -15.74 18.42 11.89
C ARG A 277 -14.88 19.05 12.97
#